data_AF-A0A1V5H6A7-F1
#
_entry.id   AF-A0A1V5H6A7-F1
#
_cell.length_a   1.000
_cell.length_b   1.000
_cell.length_c   1.000
_cell.angle_alpha   90.00
_cell.angle_beta   90.00
_cell.angle_gamma   90.00
#
_symmetry.space_group_name_H-M   'P 1'
#
loop_
_entity.id
_entity.type
_entity.pdbx_description
1 polymer ?
#
loop_
_entity_poly.entity_id
_entity_poly.type
_entity_poly.pdbx_seq_one_letter_code
_entity_poly.pdbx_strand_id
1 'polypeptide(L)' 'MAVSGKYGNVSIPNVGNDEPVFILRAQDRLALAAIEMYKLLAETNEAGIVSDLEKQIDAFRQWKGRRKSPD' A
#
# COMPACT_ATOMS: atom_id res chain seq x y z
N MET A 1 -17.31 1.52 -2.67
CA MET A 1 -16.67 2.40 -1.67
C MET A 1 -15.99 1.53 -0.66
N ALA A 2 -14.70 1.70 -0.47
CA ALA A 2 -13.92 0.91 0.46
C ALA A 2 -13.96 1.54 1.86
N VAL A 3 -13.88 0.72 2.90
CA VAL A 3 -13.87 1.21 4.28
C VAL A 3 -12.47 1.05 4.85
N SER A 4 -11.86 2.17 5.23
CA SER A 4 -10.66 2.17 6.06
C SER A 4 -11.03 2.57 7.49
N GLY A 5 -10.65 1.76 8.48
CA GLY A 5 -10.86 2.11 9.89
C GLY A 5 -10.20 3.43 10.30
N LYS A 6 -9.18 3.88 9.56
CA LYS A 6 -8.39 5.09 9.87
C LYS A 6 -8.79 6.31 9.04
N TYR A 7 -9.33 6.10 7.84
CA TYR A 7 -9.63 7.19 6.88
C TYR A 7 -11.11 7.28 6.48
N GLY A 8 -11.97 6.43 7.03
CA GLY A 8 -13.39 6.38 6.68
C GLY A 8 -13.61 5.81 5.27
N ASN A 9 -14.56 6.41 4.54
CA ASN A 9 -14.91 5.97 3.18
C ASN A 9 -13.86 6.45 2.17
N VAL A 10 -13.24 5.50 1.47
CA VAL A 10 -12.27 5.78 0.41
C VAL A 10 -12.84 5.31 -0.93
N SER A 11 -12.86 6.21 -1.92
CA SER A 11 -13.25 5.86 -3.28
C SER A 11 -12.04 5.32 -4.04
N ILE A 12 -11.91 4.00 -4.08
CA ILE A 12 -10.86 3.30 -4.83
C ILE A 12 -11.51 2.60 -6.02
N PRO A 13 -11.05 2.84 -7.26
CA PRO A 13 -11.55 2.12 -8.44
C PRO A 13 -11.37 0.62 -8.27
N ASN A 14 -12.33 -0.16 -8.78
CA ASN A 14 -12.30 -1.64 -8.76
C ASN A 14 -12.29 -2.27 -7.36
N VAL A 15 -12.68 -1.53 -6.32
CA VAL A 15 -12.86 -2.05 -4.96
C VAL A 15 -14.35 -2.05 -4.61
N GLY A 16 -14.82 -3.15 -4.04
CA GLY A 16 -16.23 -3.39 -3.69
C GLY A 16 -16.79 -2.35 -2.72
N ASN A 17 -18.12 -2.37 -2.55
CA ASN A 17 -18.74 -1.68 -1.43
C ASN A 17 -18.41 -2.44 -0.14
N ASP A 18 -18.05 -1.70 0.91
CA ASP A 18 -17.73 -2.21 2.24
C ASP A 18 -16.54 -3.19 2.27
N GLU A 19 -15.74 -3.23 1.19
CA GLU A 19 -14.52 -4.02 1.15
C GLU A 19 -13.50 -3.41 2.13
N PRO A 20 -12.97 -4.20 3.08
CA PRO A 20 -11.94 -3.73 3.99
C PRO A 20 -10.67 -3.37 3.23
N VAL A 21 -10.16 -2.16 3.46
CA VAL A 21 -8.91 -1.72 2.84
C VAL A 21 -7.89 -1.27 3.86
N PHE A 22 -6.64 -1.65 3.61
CA PHE A 22 -5.48 -1.20 4.36
C PHE A 22 -4.66 -0.23 3.52
N ILE A 23 -4.35 0.93 4.09
CA ILE A 23 -3.63 2.01 3.39
C ILE A 23 -2.27 2.19 4.04
N LEU A 24 -1.22 1.99 3.23
CA LEU A 24 0.16 2.30 3.57
C LEU A 24 0.49 3.70 3.10
N ARG A 25 0.94 4.57 4.00
CA ARG A 25 1.37 5.94 3.64
C ARG A 25 2.88 6.00 3.53
N ALA A 26 3.40 6.76 2.57
CA ALA A 26 4.85 7.00 2.44
C ALA A 26 5.49 7.66 3.68
N GLN A 27 4.69 8.39 4.47
CA GLN A 27 5.14 8.95 5.75
C GLN A 27 5.36 7.90 6.84
N ASP A 28 4.78 6.71 6.74
CA ASP A 28 4.89 5.68 7.76
C ASP A 28 6.19 4.90 7.55
N ARG A 29 7.08 4.91 8.55
CA ARG A 29 8.42 4.28 8.46
C ARG A 29 8.39 2.79 8.14
N LEU A 30 7.31 2.11 8.50
CA LEU A 30 7.14 0.67 8.29
C LEU A 30 6.53 0.32 6.92
N ALA A 31 6.02 1.32 6.18
CA ALA A 31 5.25 1.06 4.98
C ALA A 31 6.09 0.50 3.83
N LEU A 32 7.34 0.94 3.68
CA LEU A 32 8.24 0.42 2.65
C LEU A 32 8.51 -1.09 2.85
N ALA A 33 8.83 -1.49 4.08
CA ALA A 33 9.06 -2.90 4.38
C ALA A 33 7.79 -3.75 4.18
N ALA A 34 6.62 -3.20 4.50
CA ALA A 34 5.35 -3.89 4.31
C ALA A 34 5.03 -4.13 2.82
N ILE A 35 5.23 -3.12 1.95
CA ILE A 35 5.00 -3.29 0.51
C ILE A 35 6.05 -4.22 -0.14
N GLU A 36 7.31 -4.20 0.33
CA GLU A 36 8.35 -5.15 -0.10
C GLU A 36 8.00 -6.59 0.27
N MET A 37 7.46 -6.81 1.47
CA MET A 37 6.98 -8.14 1.89
C MET A 37 5.78 -8.60 1.06
N TYR A 38 4.84 -7.71 0.77
CA TYR A 38 3.70 -8.04 -0.10
C TYR A 38 4.15 -8.38 -1.53
N LYS A 39 5.15 -7.67 -2.06
CA LYS A 39 5.76 -8.00 -3.36
C LYS A 39 6.33 -9.41 -3.38
N LEU A 40 7.09 -9.80 -2.36
CA LEU A 40 7.66 -11.15 -2.26
C LEU A 40 6.57 -12.24 -2.31
N LEU A 41 5.44 -12.01 -1.61
CA LEU A 41 4.29 -12.91 -1.65
C LEU A 41 3.64 -12.94 -3.05
N ALA A 42 3.50 -11.78 -3.70
CA ALA A 42 2.96 -11.68 -5.05
C ALA A 42 3.84 -12.43 -6.08
N GLU A 43 5.17 -12.29 -5.98
CA GLU A 43 6.14 -13.03 -6.81
C GLU A 43 6.01 -14.55 -6.61
N THR A 44 5.91 -14.99 -5.36
CA THR A 44 5.80 -16.42 -5.02
C THR A 44 4.51 -17.05 -5.56
N ASN A 45 3.45 -16.26 -5.73
CA ASN A 45 2.16 -16.72 -6.23
C ASN A 45 1.92 -16.34 -7.71
N GLU A 46 2.96 -15.91 -8.43
CA GLU A 46 2.89 -15.50 -9.85
C GLU A 46 1.80 -14.46 -10.14
N ALA A 47 1.51 -13.59 -9.17
CA ALA A 47 0.47 -12.58 -9.29
C ALA A 47 0.91 -11.47 -10.25
N GLY A 48 0.03 -11.06 -11.17
CA GLY A 48 0.33 -10.05 -12.19
C GLY A 48 0.64 -8.63 -11.67
N ILE A 49 0.49 -8.38 -10.36
CA ILE A 49 0.67 -7.07 -9.73
C ILE A 49 2.14 -6.72 -9.43
N VAL A 50 3.07 -7.66 -9.57
CA VAL A 50 4.49 -7.48 -9.18
C VAL A 50 5.11 -6.23 -9.80
N SER A 51 4.92 -6.00 -11.10
CA SER A 51 5.50 -4.84 -11.79
C SER A 51 4.92 -3.50 -11.32
N ASP A 52 3.66 -3.47 -10.87
CA ASP A 52 3.06 -2.27 -10.31
C ASP A 52 3.55 -2.03 -8.87
N LEU A 53 3.79 -3.09 -8.09
CA LEU A 53 4.40 -2.98 -6.76
C LEU A 53 5.83 -2.43 -6.83
N GLU A 54 6.62 -2.76 -7.85
CA GLU A 54 7.96 -2.18 -8.04
C GLU A 54 7.90 -0.66 -8.22
N LYS A 55 7.00 -0.17 -9.06
CA LYS A 55 6.79 1.27 -9.26
C LYS A 55 6.40 1.97 -7.96
N GLN A 56 5.54 1.33 -7.15
CA GLN A 56 5.15 1.88 -5.86
C GLN A 56 6.32 1.87 -4.85
N ILE A 57 7.10 0.79 -4.79
CA ILE A 57 8.30 0.71 -3.95
C ILE A 57 9.28 1.84 -4.28
N ASP A 58 9.52 2.09 -5.57
CA ASP A 58 10.40 3.16 -6.01
C ASP A 58 9.84 4.55 -5.64
N ALA A 59 8.54 4.76 -5.78
CA ALA A 59 7.88 5.98 -5.33
C ALA A 59 8.06 6.21 -3.81
N PHE A 60 7.92 5.16 -2.99
CA PHE A 60 8.15 5.24 -1.53
C PHE A 60 9.61 5.56 -1.17
N ARG A 61 10.57 4.99 -1.91
CA ARG A 61 12.02 5.25 -1.73
C ARG A 61 12.37 6.69 -2.09
N GLN A 62 11.83 7.19 -3.19
CA GLN A 62 12.12 8.53 -3.71
C GLN A 62 11.38 9.65 -2.96
N TRP A 63 10.30 9.34 -2.25
CA TRP A 63 9.52 10.32 -1.50
C TRP A 63 10.37 11.06 -0.45
N LYS A 64 10.40 12.40 -0.53
CA LYS A 64 11.25 13.29 0.28
C LYS A 64 10.56 13.87 1.52
N GLY A 65 9.31 13.51 1.76
CA GLY A 65 8.56 14.01 2.92
C GLY A 65 9.05 13.43 4.25
N ARG A 66 8.57 14.02 5.36
CA ARG A 66 8.95 13.59 6.71
C ARG A 66 8.37 12.20 7.02
N ARG A 67 9.25 11.26 7.36
CA ARG A 67 8.86 9.92 7.84
C ARG A 67 8.69 9.87 9.35
N LYS A 68 7.60 9.28 9.83
CA LYS A 68 7.25 9.08 11.24
C LYS A 68 6.84 7.64 11.51
N SER A 69 6.86 7.25 12.79
CA SER A 69 6.25 5.98 13.19
C SER A 69 4.74 6.05 12.93
N PRO A 70 4.12 4.97 12.43
CA PRO A 70 2.67 4.91 12.31
C PRO A 70 2.05 5.07 13.70
N ASP A 71 0.97 5.84 13.74
CA ASP A 71 0.03 5.98 14.86
C ASP A 71 -0.87 4.74 15.01
#